data_AF-A0A7X9HZ91-F1
#
_entry.id   AF-A0A7X9HZ91-F1
#
_cell.length_a   1.000
_cell.length_b   1.000
_cell.length_c   1.000
_cell.angle_alpha   90.00
_cell.angle_beta   90.00
_cell.angle_gamma   90.00
#
_symmetry.space_group_name_H-M   'P 1'
#
loop_
_entity.id
_entity.type
_entity.pdbx_description
1 polymer ?
#
loop_
_entity_poly.entity_id
_entity_poly.type
_entity_poly.pdbx_seq_one_letter_code
_entity_poly.pdbx_strand_id
1 'polypeptide(L)'
;MNQVVDILLVAICLLFLILGAEWLMTGAVAIAEKFRVSKLVIATTLVALGTGLPTIAVNVAFVLLDNNGSEAVLGNALGTNFVNIGLGLGIPALLISL
;
A
#
# COMPACT_ATOMS: atom_id res chain seq x y z
N MET A 1 -3.25 -13.20 -26.55
CA MET A 1 -2.48 -12.90 -25.33
C MET A 1 -2.09 -14.21 -24.68
N ASN A 2 -0.82 -14.36 -24.30
CA ASN A 2 -0.31 -15.59 -23.69
C ASN A 2 -0.51 -15.45 -22.18
N GLN A 3 -1.40 -16.26 -21.58
CA GLN A 3 -1.76 -16.17 -20.15
C GLN A 3 -0.53 -16.21 -19.23
N VAL A 4 0.52 -16.92 -19.64
CA VAL A 4 1.79 -16.98 -18.91
C VAL A 4 2.48 -15.61 -18.86
N VAL A 5 2.43 -14.85 -19.95
CA VAL A 5 3.03 -13.52 -20.04
C VAL A 5 2.29 -12.53 -19.15
N ASP A 6 0.95 -12.59 -19.14
CA ASP A 6 0.13 -11.69 -18.32
C ASP A 6 0.37 -11.91 -16.82
N ILE A 7 0.47 -13.17 -16.37
CA ILE A 7 0.78 -13.51 -14.97
C ILE A 7 2.19 -13.03 -14.60
N LEU A 8 3.18 -13.22 -15.47
CA LEU A 8 4.54 -12.75 -15.23
C LEU A 8 4.60 -11.22 -15.11
N LEU A 9 3.89 -10.50 -15.97
CA LEU A 9 3.80 -9.05 -15.91
C LEU A 9 3.17 -8.58 -14.59
N VAL A 10 2.07 -9.19 -14.16
CA VAL A 10 1.44 -8.86 -12.87
C VAL A 10 2.41 -9.08 -11.71
N ALA A 11 3.11 -10.22 -11.68
CA ALA A 11 4.06 -10.52 -10.62
C ALA A 11 5.22 -9.51 -10.57
N ILE A 12 5.77 -9.14 -11.73
CA ILE A 12 6.86 -8.15 -11.84
C ILE A 12 6.37 -6.78 -11.39
N CYS A 13 5.20 -6.33 -11.83
CA CYS A 13 4.62 -5.05 -11.43
C CYS A 13 4.38 -4.97 -9.92
N LEU A 14 3.82 -6.03 -9.32
CA LEU A 14 3.61 -6.11 -7.87
C LEU A 14 4.94 -6.04 -7.12
N LEU A 15 5.96 -6.75 -7.58
CA LEU A 15 7.28 -6.73 -6.97
C LEU A 15 7.90 -5.33 -7.00
N PHE A 16 7.87 -4.64 -8.14
CA PHE A 16 8.37 -3.26 -8.23
C PHE A 16 7.55 -2.28 -7.39
N LEU A 17 6.24 -2.45 -7.32
CA LEU A 17 5.37 -1.61 -6.52
C LEU A 17 5.72 -1.71 -5.02
N ILE A 18 5.90 -2.94 -4.52
CA ILE A 18 6.26 -3.19 -3.11
C ILE A 18 7.66 -2.64 -2.82
N LEU A 19 8.65 -2.95 -3.66
CA LEU A 19 10.02 -2.47 -3.46
C LEU A 19 10.12 -0.94 -3.52
N GLY A 20 9.40 -0.32 -4.46
CA GLY A 20 9.35 1.13 -4.58
C GLY A 20 8.76 1.79 -3.33
N ALA A 21 7.67 1.23 -2.79
CA ALA A 21 7.08 1.73 -1.54
C ALA A 21 8.04 1.56 -0.35
N GLU A 22 8.69 0.40 -0.22
CA GLU A 22 9.64 0.11 0.86
C GLU A 22 10.84 1.06 0.84
N TRP A 23 11.43 1.29 -0.35
CA TRP A 23 12.56 2.21 -0.50
C TRP A 23 12.17 3.66 -0.24
N LEU A 24 10.99 4.09 -0.71
CA LEU A 24 10.49 5.44 -0.45
C LEU A 24 10.27 5.65 1.06
N MET A 25 9.63 4.68 1.72
CA MET A 25 9.36 4.73 3.17
C MET A 25 10.67 4.79 3.95
N THR A 26 11.62 3.90 3.66
CA THR A 26 12.92 3.84 4.35
C THR A 26 13.70 5.15 4.19
N GLY A 27 13.73 5.70 2.96
CA GLY A 27 14.36 6.99 2.70
C GLY A 27 13.69 8.15 3.45
N ALA A 28 12.35 8.19 3.45
CA ALA A 28 11.58 9.21 4.15
C ALA A 28 11.82 9.15 5.67
N VAL A 29 11.86 7.95 6.27
CA VAL A 29 12.16 7.77 7.70
C VAL A 29 13.57 8.25 8.01
N ALA A 30 14.57 7.85 7.23
CA ALA A 30 15.96 8.27 7.43
C ALA A 30 16.11 9.80 7.37
N ILE A 31 15.36 10.47 6.48
CA ILE A 31 15.31 11.93 6.41
C ILE A 31 14.66 12.49 7.69
N ALA A 32 13.48 12.01 8.06
CA ALA A 32 12.75 12.51 9.24
C ALA A 32 13.58 12.37 10.54
N GLU A 33 14.32 11.26 10.70
CA GLU A 33 15.23 11.05 11.82
C GLU A 33 16.40 12.05 11.82
N LYS A 34 16.99 12.36 10.65
CA LYS A 34 18.02 13.41 10.54
C LYS A 34 17.51 14.79 10.95
N PHE A 35 16.24 15.08 10.68
CA PHE A 35 15.56 16.30 11.13
C PHE A 35 15.09 16.25 12.60
N ARG A 36 15.44 15.20 13.35
CA ARG A 36 15.06 14.99 14.75
C ARG A 36 13.54 14.97 14.98
N VAL A 37 12.78 14.53 13.98
CA VAL A 37 11.34 14.27 14.13
C VAL A 37 11.16 13.11 15.10
N SER A 38 10.18 13.21 15.99
CA SER A 38 9.96 12.17 16.99
C SER A 38 9.52 10.86 16.34
N LYS A 39 9.97 9.73 16.89
CA LYS A 39 9.56 8.39 16.43
C LYS A 39 8.04 8.22 16.45
N LEU A 40 7.36 8.86 17.40
CA LEU A 40 5.90 8.85 17.48
C LEU A 40 5.28 9.50 16.23
N VAL A 41 5.77 10.67 15.82
CA VAL A 41 5.27 11.35 14.62
C VAL A 41 5.57 10.54 13.37
N ILE A 42 6.77 9.96 13.26
CA ILE A 42 7.12 9.09 12.13
C ILE A 42 6.17 7.88 12.06
N ALA A 43 5.92 7.21 13.18
CA ALA A 43 5.04 6.05 13.23
C ALA A 43 3.57 6.39 12.92
N THR A 44 3.07 7.52 13.41
CA THR A 44 1.66 7.89 13.19
C THR A 44 1.40 8.53 11.83
N THR A 45 2.43 9.03 11.15
CA THR A 45 2.28 9.71 9.85
C THR A 45 2.95 8.94 8.72
N LEU A 46 4.28 8.84 8.74
CA LEU A 46 5.06 8.25 7.65
C LEU A 46 4.75 6.78 7.43
N VAL A 47 4.60 6.01 8.50
CA VAL A 47 4.27 4.57 8.38
C VAL A 47 2.82 4.41 7.90
N ALA A 48 1.89 5.19 8.44
CA ALA A 48 0.49 5.17 8.02
C ALA A 48 0.30 5.59 6.55
N LEU A 49 1.09 6.56 6.07
CA LEU A 49 1.10 6.96 4.66
C LEU A 49 1.82 5.93 3.79
N GLY A 50 2.92 5.36 4.29
CA GLY A 50 3.76 4.40 3.58
C GLY A 50 2.99 3.15 3.16
N THR A 51 2.16 2.61 4.05
CA THR A 51 1.31 1.44 3.75
C THR A 51 0.22 1.76 2.72
N GLY A 52 -0.20 3.03 2.60
CA GLY A 52 -1.17 3.49 1.60
C GLY A 52 -0.56 3.76 0.22
N LEU A 53 0.76 3.87 0.08
CA LEU A 53 1.43 4.21 -1.18
C LEU A 53 1.06 3.25 -2.33
N PRO A 54 1.09 1.90 -2.15
CA PRO A 54 0.71 0.99 -3.22
C PRO A 54 -0.74 1.20 -3.67
N THR A 55 -1.65 1.38 -2.72
CA THR A 55 -3.08 1.63 -2.98
C THR A 55 -3.29 2.91 -3.77
N ILE A 56 -2.59 3.98 -3.39
CA ILE A 56 -2.64 5.26 -4.10
C ILE A 56 -2.13 5.09 -5.54
N ALA A 57 -1.01 4.39 -5.74
CA ALA A 57 -0.47 4.15 -7.07
C ALA A 57 -1.43 3.35 -7.97
N VAL A 58 -2.08 2.32 -7.42
CA VAL A 58 -3.11 1.53 -8.14
C VAL A 58 -4.31 2.40 -8.49
N ASN A 59 -4.80 3.22 -7.56
CA ASN A 59 -5.91 4.14 -7.81
C ASN A 59 -5.58 5.17 -8.90
N VAL A 60 -4.38 5.74 -8.87
CA VAL A 60 -3.90 6.64 -9.92
C VAL A 60 -3.87 5.91 -11.27
N ALA A 61 -3.38 4.68 -11.30
CA ALA A 61 -3.38 3.87 -12.53
C ALA A 61 -4.79 3.63 -13.07
N PHE A 62 -5.78 3.33 -12.22
CA PHE A 62 -7.17 3.19 -12.67
C PHE A 62 -7.73 4.46 -13.30
N VAL A 63 -7.50 5.62 -12.68
CA VAL A 63 -7.96 6.90 -13.24
C VAL A 63 -7.28 7.23 -14.57
N LEU A 64 -6.00 6.88 -14.73
CA LEU A 64 -5.24 7.20 -15.93
C LEU A 64 -5.46 6.22 -17.09
N LEU A 65 -5.76 4.95 -16.79
CA LEU A 65 -5.79 3.87 -17.78
C LEU A 65 -7.21 3.40 -18.14
N ASP A 66 -8.21 3.69 -17.28
CA ASP A 66 -9.59 3.27 -17.47
C ASP A 66 -10.55 4.47 -17.44
N ASN A 67 -11.32 4.63 -18.51
CA ASN A 67 -12.35 5.68 -18.61
C ASN A 67 -13.43 5.56 -17.53
N ASN A 68 -13.62 4.36 -16.96
CA ASN A 68 -14.54 4.11 -15.83
C ASN A 68 -13.80 3.87 -14.51
N GLY A 69 -12.54 4.28 -14.40
CA GLY A 69 -11.67 3.99 -13.25
C GLY A 69 -12.21 4.50 -11.90
N SER A 70 -13.17 5.42 -11.88
CA SER A 70 -13.77 5.95 -10.64
C SER A 70 -14.45 4.86 -9.78
N GLU A 71 -15.11 3.88 -10.39
CA GLU A 71 -15.74 2.78 -9.66
C GLU A 71 -14.68 1.84 -9.05
N ALA A 72 -13.62 1.55 -9.81
CA ALA A 72 -12.50 0.75 -9.37
C ALA A 72 -11.72 1.42 -8.22
N VAL A 73 -11.53 2.73 -8.28
CA VAL A 73 -10.91 3.52 -7.20
C VAL A 73 -11.73 3.43 -5.91
N LEU A 74 -13.05 3.59 -6.00
CA LEU A 74 -13.96 3.47 -4.86
C LEU A 74 -13.90 2.07 -4.25
N GLY A 75 -14.00 1.04 -5.10
CA GLY A 75 -13.91 -0.35 -4.68
C GLY A 75 -12.58 -0.68 -3.99
N ASN A 76 -11.47 -0.23 -4.58
CA ASN A 76 -10.14 -0.45 -4.01
C ASN A 76 -9.96 0.29 -2.69
N ALA A 77 -10.33 1.58 -2.61
CA ALA A 77 -10.20 2.38 -1.40
C ALA A 77 -10.99 1.80 -0.21
N LEU A 78 -12.24 1.37 -0.45
CA LEU A 78 -13.06 0.73 0.56
C LEU A 78 -12.50 -0.66 0.93
N GLY A 79 -12.17 -1.46 -0.08
CA GLY A 79 -11.68 -2.83 0.09
C GLY A 79 -10.41 -2.89 0.94
N THR A 80 -9.42 -2.04 0.69
CA THR A 80 -8.17 -2.04 1.46
C THR A 80 -8.38 -1.69 2.94
N ASN A 81 -9.34 -0.82 3.25
CA ASN A 81 -9.65 -0.51 4.65
C ASN A 81 -10.34 -1.67 5.37
N PHE A 82 -11.28 -2.36 4.69
CA PHE A 82 -11.90 -3.57 5.24
C PHE A 82 -10.87 -4.68 5.46
N VAL A 83 -9.94 -4.87 4.54
CA VAL A 83 -8.85 -5.85 4.68
C VAL A 83 -7.92 -5.47 5.84
N ASN A 84 -7.55 -4.20 5.99
CA ASN A 84 -6.71 -3.75 7.10
C ASN A 84 -7.37 -3.97 8.46
N ILE A 85 -8.68 -3.72 8.57
CA ILE A 85 -9.41 -3.96 9.82
C ILE A 85 -9.62 -5.45 10.05
N GLY A 86 -10.17 -6.17 9.07
CA GLY A 86 -10.54 -7.58 9.21
C GLY A 86 -9.33 -8.50 9.35
N LEU A 87 -8.39 -8.41 8.41
CA LEU A 87 -7.19 -9.27 8.41
C LEU A 87 -6.07 -8.65 9.24
N GLY A 88 -5.81 -7.34 9.08
CA GLY A 88 -4.69 -6.68 9.73
C GLY A 88 -4.86 -6.46 11.24
N LEU A 89 -6.08 -6.18 11.73
CA LEU A 89 -6.36 -6.03 13.16
C LEU A 89 -7.09 -7.25 13.74
N GLY A 90 -8.08 -7.78 13.02
CA GLY A 90 -8.92 -8.88 13.49
C GLY A 90 -8.16 -10.19 13.73
N ILE A 91 -7.30 -10.62 12.80
CA ILE A 91 -6.53 -11.86 12.96
C ILE A 91 -5.54 -11.75 14.14
N PRO A 92 -4.68 -10.71 14.24
CA PRO A 92 -3.80 -10.58 15.38
C PRO A 92 -4.53 -10.50 16.72
N ALA A 93 -5.68 -9.82 16.78
CA ALA A 93 -6.49 -9.73 17.99
C ALA A 93 -7.01 -11.11 18.45
N LEU A 94 -7.45 -11.95 17.51
CA LEU A 94 -7.89 -13.32 17.81
C LEU A 94 -6.72 -14.20 18.28
N LEU A 95 -5.56 -14.10 17.63
CA LEU A 95 -4.38 -14.91 17.96
C LEU A 95 -3.75 -14.56 19.31
N ILE A 96 -3.74 -13.27 19.68
CA ILE A 96 -3.21 -12.81 20.98
C ILE A 96 -4.20 -13.11 22.12
N SER A 97 -5.50 -13.21 21.82
CA SER A 97 -6.54 -13.48 22.81
C SER A 97 -6.75 -14.97 23.11
N LEU A 98 -6.08 -15.86 22.38
CA LEU A 98 -6.00 -17.32 22.62
C LEU A 98 -4.82 -17.65 23.54
#